data_AF-R9YZR2-F1
#
_entry.id   AF-R9YZR2-F1
#
_cell.length_a   1.000
_cell.length_b   1.000
_cell.length_c   1.000
_cell.angle_alpha   90.00
_cell.angle_beta   90.00
_cell.angle_gamma   90.00
#
_symmetry.space_group_name_H-M   'P 1'
#
loop_
_entity.id
_entity.type
_entity.pdbx_description
1 polymer ?
#
loop_
_entity_poly.entity_id
_entity_poly.type
_entity_poly.pdbx_seq_one_letter_code
_entity_poly.pdbx_strand_id
1 'polypeptide(L)'
;RAVYALVATVFLALVFTGFQGMEYYQAPFTISDSIYGSTFFLATGFHGFHVIIGTLFLIICGIRQYLGHLTKEHHVGFEAAAWYWH
;
A
#
# COMPACT_ATOMS: atom_id res chain seq x y z
N ARG A 1 14.89 7.75 14.45
CA ARG A 1 13.73 7.02 15.05
C ARG A 1 13.05 6.25 13.94
N ALA A 2 12.70 4.97 14.13
CA ALA A 2 12.08 4.13 13.10
C ALA A 2 10.77 4.71 12.52
N VAL A 3 10.05 5.52 13.32
CA VAL A 3 8.84 6.23 12.89
C VAL A 3 9.05 7.07 11.62
N TYR A 4 10.20 7.73 11.45
CA TYR A 4 10.44 8.57 10.26
C TYR A 4 10.50 7.76 8.97
N ALA A 5 11.10 6.57 9.02
CA ALA A 5 11.13 5.67 7.88
C ALA A 5 9.72 5.15 7.55
N LEU A 6 8.95 4.74 8.56
CA LEU A 6 7.56 4.31 8.38
C LEU A 6 6.67 5.40 7.77
N VAL A 7 6.81 6.65 8.22
CA VAL A 7 6.09 7.80 7.66
C VAL A 7 6.48 8.03 6.19
N ALA A 8 7.76 7.95 5.86
CA ALA A 8 8.22 8.06 4.48
C ALA A 8 7.65 6.95 3.58
N THR A 9 7.63 5.70 4.05
CA THR A 9 7.05 4.58 3.30
C THR A 9 5.54 4.75 3.08
N VAL A 10 4.79 5.14 4.12
CA VAL A 10 3.35 5.43 3.99
C VAL A 10 3.10 6.58 3.02
N PHE A 11 3.92 7.64 3.06
CA PHE A 11 3.81 8.73 2.10
C PHE A 11 4.01 8.25 0.66
N LEU A 12 5.05 7.45 0.40
CA LEU A 12 5.29 6.89 -0.93
C LEU A 12 4.15 5.96 -1.39
N ALA A 13 3.56 5.19 -0.49
CA ALA A 13 2.42 4.34 -0.78
C ALA A 13 1.16 5.14 -1.19
N LEU A 14 0.91 6.27 -0.51
CA LEU A 14 -0.18 7.19 -0.86
C LEU A 14 0.08 7.87 -2.21
N VAL A 15 1.32 8.27 -2.48
CA VAL A 15 1.74 8.81 -3.77
C VAL A 15 1.48 7.78 -4.87
N PHE A 16 1.95 6.54 -4.70
CA PHE A 16 1.69 5.44 -5.65
C PHE A 16 0.19 5.25 -5.92
N THR A 17 -0.63 5.17 -4.86
CA THR A 17 -2.09 4.99 -5.00
C THR A 17 -2.74 6.18 -5.74
N GLY A 18 -2.28 7.40 -5.49
CA GLY A 18 -2.73 8.59 -6.20
C GLY A 18 -2.38 8.57 -7.68
N PHE A 19 -1.16 8.17 -8.03
CA PHE A 19 -0.74 7.99 -9.42
C PHE A 19 -1.51 6.85 -10.12
N GLN A 20 -1.77 5.73 -9.43
CA GLN A 20 -2.60 4.64 -9.94
C GLN A 20 -4.04 5.11 -10.24
N GLY A 21 -4.63 5.93 -9.37
CA GLY A 21 -5.93 6.54 -9.61
C GLY A 21 -5.93 7.53 -10.78
N MET A 22 -4.86 8.30 -10.92
CA MET A 22 -4.67 9.21 -12.05
C MET A 22 -4.54 8.45 -13.38
N GLU A 23 -3.80 7.34 -13.40
CA GLU A 23 -3.71 6.43 -14.55
C GLU A 23 -5.09 5.93 -14.97
N TYR A 24 -5.92 5.47 -14.02
CA TYR A 24 -7.28 5.02 -14.33
C TYR A 24 -8.18 6.13 -14.85
N TYR A 25 -8.03 7.35 -14.36
CA TYR A 25 -8.83 8.49 -14.83
C TYR A 25 -8.43 8.95 -16.24
N GLN A 26 -7.14 8.84 -16.57
CA GLN A 26 -6.60 9.27 -17.87
C GLN A 26 -6.55 8.14 -18.92
N ALA A 27 -6.84 6.89 -18.52
CA ALA A 27 -6.80 5.75 -19.42
C ALA A 27 -7.76 5.95 -20.61
N PRO A 28 -7.30 5.75 -21.87
CA PRO A 28 -8.13 5.92 -23.06
C PRO A 28 -9.04 4.71 -23.33
N PHE A 29 -9.14 3.78 -22.39
CA PHE A 29 -9.91 2.54 -22.46
C PHE A 29 -10.52 2.23 -21.09
N THR A 30 -11.54 1.37 -21.09
CA THR A 30 -12.35 1.03 -19.91
C THR A 30 -12.32 -0.46 -19.61
N ILE A 31 -12.84 -0.86 -18.45
CA ILE A 31 -12.97 -2.26 -18.05
C ILE A 31 -13.89 -3.07 -18.98
N SER A 32 -14.87 -2.41 -19.62
CA SER A 32 -15.80 -3.03 -20.56
C SER A 32 -15.24 -3.18 -21.98
N ASP A 33 -14.02 -2.71 -22.23
CA ASP A 33 -13.37 -2.93 -23.52
C ASP A 33 -12.88 -4.39 -23.64
N SER A 34 -12.12 -4.69 -24.70
CA SER A 34 -11.60 -6.02 -25.04
C SER A 34 -10.96 -6.79 -23.87
N ILE A 35 -10.53 -8.03 -24.13
CA ILE A 35 -9.82 -8.86 -23.14
C ILE A 35 -8.65 -8.12 -22.47
N TYR A 36 -8.01 -7.17 -23.16
CA TYR A 36 -6.99 -6.31 -22.59
C TYR A 36 -7.53 -5.43 -21.47
N GLY A 37 -8.59 -4.65 -21.72
CA GLY A 37 -9.15 -3.72 -20.73
C GLY A 37 -9.66 -4.44 -19.49
N SER A 38 -10.45 -5.49 -19.68
CA SER A 38 -10.97 -6.30 -18.57
C SER A 38 -9.87 -6.93 -17.72
N THR A 39 -8.84 -7.52 -18.35
CA THR A 39 -7.73 -8.16 -17.63
C THR A 39 -6.83 -7.12 -16.95
N PHE A 40 -6.57 -5.99 -17.62
CA PHE A 40 -5.76 -4.90 -17.08
C PHE A 40 -6.35 -4.35 -15.79
N PHE A 41 -7.61 -3.89 -15.82
CA PHE A 41 -8.26 -3.27 -14.65
C PHE A 41 -8.49 -4.27 -13.51
N LEU A 42 -8.73 -5.56 -13.82
CA LEU A 42 -8.85 -6.59 -12.79
C LEU A 42 -7.52 -6.82 -12.07
N ALA A 43 -6.43 -7.05 -12.81
CA ALA A 43 -5.13 -7.34 -12.22
C ALA A 43 -4.55 -6.13 -11.45
N THR A 44 -4.57 -4.96 -12.08
CA THR A 44 -4.07 -3.72 -11.47
C THR A 44 -4.97 -3.24 -10.33
N GLY A 45 -6.30 -3.41 -10.45
CA GLY A 45 -7.25 -3.09 -9.39
C GLY A 45 -7.08 -3.99 -8.16
N PHE A 46 -6.90 -5.29 -8.36
CA PHE A 46 -6.64 -6.22 -7.27
C PHE A 46 -5.30 -5.93 -6.57
N HIS A 47 -4.25 -5.65 -7.33
CA HIS A 47 -2.98 -5.18 -6.76
C HIS A 47 -3.18 -3.88 -5.97
N GLY A 48 -3.84 -2.87 -6.52
CA GLY A 48 -4.12 -1.60 -5.83
C GLY A 48 -4.86 -1.81 -4.50
N PHE A 49 -5.81 -2.75 -4.45
CA PHE A 49 -6.47 -3.14 -3.22
C PHE A 49 -5.50 -3.70 -2.16
N HIS A 50 -4.57 -4.58 -2.57
CA HIS A 50 -3.53 -5.10 -1.67
C HIS A 50 -2.62 -3.99 -1.16
N VAL A 51 -2.23 -3.04 -2.02
CA VAL A 51 -1.42 -1.88 -1.63
C VAL A 51 -2.15 -1.04 -0.58
N ILE A 52 -3.46 -0.81 -0.71
CA ILE A 52 -4.25 -0.07 0.28
C ILE A 52 -4.26 -0.81 1.64
N ILE A 53 -4.48 -2.12 1.65
CA ILE A 53 -4.43 -2.92 2.88
C ILE A 53 -3.04 -2.84 3.53
N GLY A 54 -1.98 -3.00 2.73
CA GLY A 54 -0.60 -2.92 3.22
C GLY A 54 -0.27 -1.54 3.79
N THR A 55 -0.77 -0.48 3.16
CA THR A 55 -0.60 0.90 3.62
C THR A 55 -1.25 1.11 4.98
N LEU A 56 -2.50 0.63 5.15
CA LEU A 56 -3.20 0.66 6.44
C LEU A 56 -2.43 -0.14 7.51
N PHE A 57 -1.88 -1.30 7.14
CA PHE A 57 -1.09 -2.12 8.06
C PHE A 57 0.17 -1.39 8.54
N LEU A 58 0.89 -0.73 7.63
CA LEU A 58 2.06 0.11 7.94
C LEU A 58 1.69 1.34 8.79
N ILE A 59 0.54 1.98 8.53
CA ILE A 59 0.02 3.08 9.35
C ILE A 59 -0.18 2.61 10.80
N ILE A 60 -0.84 1.47 11.01
CA ILE A 60 -1.05 0.91 12.35
C ILE A 60 0.29 0.59 13.04
N CYS A 61 1.27 0.03 12.30
CA CYS A 61 2.61 -0.20 12.84
C CYS A 61 3.33 1.11 13.19
N GLY A 62 3.18 2.15 12.37
CA GLY A 62 3.72 3.49 12.63
C GLY A 62 3.16 4.13 13.90
N ILE A 63 1.83 4.06 14.09
CA ILE A 63 1.17 4.54 15.31
C ILE A 63 1.68 3.76 16.52
N ARG A 64 1.74 2.43 16.45
CA ARG A 64 2.26 1.59 17.55
C ARG A 64 3.73 1.88 17.87
N GLN A 65 4.56 2.14 16.86
CA GLN A 65 5.95 2.51 17.04
C GLN A 65 6.10 3.90 17.70
N TYR A 66 5.23 4.85 17.34
CA TYR A 66 5.21 6.19 17.94
C TYR A 66 4.79 6.14 19.42
N LEU A 67 3.83 5.28 19.76
CA LEU A 67 3.38 5.04 21.14
C LEU A 67 4.34 4.14 21.95
N GLY A 68 5.40 3.62 21.34
CA GLY A 68 6.40 2.79 22.03
C GLY A 68 5.96 1.33 22.29
N HIS A 69 4.93 0.83 21.61
CA HIS A 69 4.43 -0.54 21.80
C HIS A 69 5.32 -1.63 21.17
N LEU A 70 6.33 -1.24 20.38
CA LEU A 70 7.23 -2.16 19.68
C LEU A 70 8.63 -2.04 20.28
N THR A 71 9.23 -3.19 20.60
CA THR A 71 10.61 -3.29 21.11
C THR A 71 11.49 -4.04 20.11
N LYS A 72 12.81 -3.96 20.27
CA LYS A 72 13.78 -4.66 19.39
C LYS A 72 13.66 -6.20 19.44
N GLU A 73 13.11 -6.75 20.52
CA GLU A 73 12.96 -8.20 20.70
C GLU A 73 11.54 -8.68 20.39
N HIS A 74 10.55 -7.77 20.38
CA HIS A 74 9.15 -8.12 20.21
C HIS A 74 8.43 -7.12 19.29
N HIS A 75 8.47 -7.43 17.98
CA HIS A 75 7.90 -6.60 16.91
C HIS A 75 7.25 -7.38 15.77
N VAL A 76 6.69 -8.56 16.03
CA VAL A 76 6.06 -9.43 15.03
C VAL A 76 5.01 -8.72 14.17
N GLY A 77 4.25 -7.77 14.74
CA GLY A 77 3.28 -6.98 13.97
C GLY A 77 3.92 -6.13 12.86
N PHE A 78 5.12 -5.59 13.11
CA PHE A 78 5.88 -4.86 12.09
C PHE A 78 6.53 -5.83 11.08
N GLU A 79 7.01 -6.99 11.51
CA GLU A 79 7.53 -8.02 10.60
C GLU A 79 6.46 -8.53 9.63
N ALA A 80 5.25 -8.80 10.14
CA ALA A 80 4.13 -9.21 9.32
C ALA A 80 3.73 -8.12 8.31
N ALA A 81 3.73 -6.84 8.72
CA ALA A 81 3.49 -5.73 7.80
C ALA A 81 4.61 -5.59 6.76
N ALA A 82 5.86 -5.83 7.14
CA ALA A 82 6.99 -5.80 6.21
C ALA A 82 6.93 -6.95 5.20
N TRP A 83 6.58 -8.17 5.63
CA TRP A 83 6.37 -9.30 4.73
C TRP A 83 5.15 -9.14 3.83
N TYR A 84 4.07 -8.52 4.30
CA TYR A 84 2.93 -8.23 3.46
C TYR A 84 3.24 -7.15 2.41
N TRP A 85 4.15 -6.23 2.73
CA TRP A 85 4.54 -5.15 1.82
C TRP A 85 5.52 -5.57 0.71
N HIS A 86 6.26 -6.67 0.92
CA HIS A 86 7.18 -7.25 -0.07
C HIS A 86 6.49 -8.37 -0.85
#